data_AF-A0A858Q833-F1
#
_entry.id   AF-A0A858Q833-F1
#
_cell.length_a   1.000
_cell.length_b   1.000
_cell.length_c   1.000
_cell.angle_alpha   90.00
_cell.angle_beta   90.00
_cell.angle_gamma   90.00
#
_symmetry.space_group_name_H-M   'P 1'
#
loop_
_entity.id
_entity.type
_entity.pdbx_description
1 polymer ?
#
loop_
_entity_poly.entity_id
_entity_poly.type
_entity_poly.pdbx_seq_one_letter_code
_entity_poly.pdbx_strand_id
1 'polypeptide(L)' 'MSLAKLLIVIGLGVAALGALLHFAPGLFGWFGRLPGDIRLGDENRTVFIPVTSMIVISIIISLILNLFFRR' A
#
# COMPACT_ATOMS: atom_id res chain seq x y z
N MET A 1 -24.01 -9.05 -1.18
CA MET A 1 -23.92 -7.71 -0.54
C MET A 1 -24.80 -6.76 -1.33
N SER A 2 -25.64 -5.92 -0.70
CA SER A 2 -26.50 -4.98 -1.45
C SER A 2 -25.68 -3.79 -1.97
N LEU A 3 -26.13 -3.16 -3.05
CA LEU A 3 -25.47 -2.00 -3.65
C LEU A 3 -25.26 -0.86 -2.63
N ALA A 4 -26.27 -0.60 -1.78
CA ALA A 4 -26.17 0.38 -0.70
C ALA A 4 -25.03 0.05 0.28
N LYS A 5 -24.90 -1.22 0.71
CA LYS A 5 -23.81 -1.65 1.60
C LYS A 5 -22.44 -1.51 0.93
N LEU A 6 -22.34 -1.83 -0.37
CA LEU A 6 -21.10 -1.68 -1.13
C LEU A 6 -20.65 -0.21 -1.20
N LEU A 7 -21.58 0.71 -1.48
CA LEU A 7 -21.29 2.15 -1.49
C LEU A 7 -20.82 2.67 -0.14
N ILE A 8 -21.44 2.23 0.97
CA ILE A 8 -21.02 2.61 2.33
C ILE A 8 -19.60 2.12 2.62
N VAL A 9 -19.28 0.86 2.29
CA VAL A 9 -17.95 0.29 2.53
C VAL A 9 -16.87 1.03 1.73
N ILE A 10 -17.13 1.33 0.45
CA ILE A 10 -16.19 2.09 -0.38
C ILE A 10 -16.00 3.50 0.18
N GLY A 11 -17.09 4.20 0.56
CA GLY A 11 -17.02 5.54 1.12
C GLY A 11 -16.19 5.60 2.42
N LEU A 12 -16.40 4.63 3.32
CA LEU A 12 -15.60 4.49 4.53
C LEU A 12 -14.13 4.19 4.21
N GLY A 13 -13.85 3.36 3.21
CA GLY A 13 -12.50 3.08 2.74
C GLY A 13 -11.78 4.34 2.23
N VAL A 14 -12.46 5.15 1.42
CA VAL A 14 -11.92 6.42 0.92
C VAL A 14 -11.68 7.41 2.05
N ALA A 15 -12.62 7.55 2.99
CA ALA A 15 -12.47 8.43 4.15
C ALA A 15 -11.28 8.01 5.03
N ALA A 16 -11.13 6.70 5.29
CA ALA A 16 -10.01 6.16 6.03
C ALA A 16 -8.66 6.42 5.32
N LEU A 17 -8.62 6.25 3.99
CA LEU A 17 -7.42 6.56 3.19
C LEU A 17 -7.07 8.06 3.28
N GLY A 18 -8.06 8.95 3.18
CA GLY A 18 -7.87 10.39 3.33
C GLY A 18 -7.33 10.77 4.70
N ALA A 19 -7.89 10.20 5.77
CA ALA A 19 -7.39 10.41 7.13
C ALA A 19 -5.95 9.90 7.31
N LEU A 20 -5.63 8.73 6.75
CA LEU A 20 -4.28 8.16 6.82
C LEU A 20 -3.25 9.06 6.13
N LEU A 21 -3.57 9.60 4.96
CA LEU A 21 -2.69 10.52 4.24
C LEU A 21 -2.55 11.87 4.95
N HIS A 22 -3.61 12.37 5.60
CA HIS A 22 -3.59 13.65 6.30
C HIS A 22 -2.79 13.58 7.61
N PHE A 23 -3.05 12.56 8.44
CA PHE A 23 -2.45 12.45 9.78
C PHE A 23 -1.11 11.71 9.80
N ALA A 24 -0.75 10.97 8.74
CA ALA A 24 0.54 10.27 8.63
C ALA A 24 1.29 10.61 7.32
N PRO A 25 1.73 11.86 7.14
CA PRO A 25 2.32 12.35 5.88
C PRO A 25 3.66 11.69 5.46
N GLY A 26 4.22 10.79 6.27
CA GLY A 26 5.41 10.00 5.94
C GLY A 26 5.17 8.50 5.80
N LEU A 27 3.92 8.03 5.94
CA LEU A 27 3.62 6.60 6.07
C LEU A 27 4.08 5.77 4.86
N PHE A 28 4.05 6.35 3.66
CA PHE A 28 4.49 5.71 2.43
C PHE A 28 5.87 6.21 1.95
N GLY A 29 6.58 7.03 2.74
CA GLY A 29 7.86 7.64 2.34
C GLY A 29 9.00 6.63 2.13
N TRP A 30 8.91 5.46 2.76
CA TRP A 30 9.85 4.34 2.59
C TRP A 30 9.57 3.51 1.34
N PHE A 31 8.34 3.58 0.81
CA PHE A 31 7.90 2.75 -0.29
C PHE A 31 8.67 3.13 -1.56
N GLY A 32 9.44 2.17 -2.07
CA GLY A 32 10.30 2.42 -3.23
C GLY A 32 11.65 3.03 -2.96
N ARG A 33 12.07 3.08 -1.69
CA ARG A 33 13.38 3.59 -1.27
C ARG A 33 14.18 2.54 -0.52
N LEU A 34 13.74 1.28 -0.54
CA LEU A 34 14.46 0.18 0.09
C LEU A 34 15.64 -0.26 -0.79
N PRO A 35 16.72 -0.79 -0.19
CA PRO A 35 17.82 -1.36 -0.96
C PRO A 35 17.28 -2.49 -1.86
N GLY A 36 17.58 -2.41 -3.16
CA GLY A 36 17.06 -3.32 -4.18
C GLY A 36 15.80 -2.82 -4.91
N ASP A 37 15.20 -1.71 -4.48
CA ASP A 37 14.25 -0.98 -5.34
C ASP A 37 15.02 -0.27 -6.45
N ILE A 38 14.63 -0.51 -7.70
CA ILE A 38 15.35 -0.02 -8.87
C ILE A 38 14.62 1.20 -9.41
N ARG A 39 15.33 2.33 -9.50
CA ARG A 39 14.86 3.56 -10.16
C ARG A 39 15.75 3.80 -11.37
N LEU A 40 15.21 3.57 -12.54
CA LEU A 40 15.90 3.77 -13.82
C LEU A 40 15.23 4.92 -14.54
N GLY A 41 15.95 6.02 -14.76
CA GLY A 41 15.42 7.10 -15.59
C GLY A 41 15.96 8.48 -15.28
N ASP A 42 15.83 9.34 -16.28
CA ASP A 42 16.23 10.75 -16.26
C ASP A 42 15.01 11.66 -15.99
N GLU A 43 15.24 12.98 -16.03
CA GLU A 43 14.28 14.06 -15.75
C GLU A 43 12.92 13.90 -16.45
N ASN A 44 12.87 13.28 -17.63
CA ASN A 44 11.65 13.18 -18.44
C ASN A 44 10.96 11.80 -18.40
N ARG A 45 11.65 10.74 -17.94
CA ARG A 45 11.10 9.37 -17.88
C ARG A 45 11.77 8.60 -16.76
N THR A 46 11.00 8.28 -15.72
CA THR A 46 11.43 7.42 -14.62
C THR A 46 10.63 6.13 -14.61
N VAL A 47 11.34 5.00 -14.72
CA VAL A 47 10.84 3.66 -14.52
C VAL A 47 11.21 3.23 -13.11
N PHE A 48 10.20 2.91 -12.31
CA PHE A 48 10.36 2.51 -10.93
C PHE A 48 9.92 1.06 -10.74
N ILE A 49 10.84 0.23 -10.23
CA ILE A 49 10.64 -1.20 -10.00
C ILE A 49 10.84 -1.48 -8.50
N PRO A 50 9.76 -1.47 -7.69
CA PRO A 50 9.80 -1.69 -6.24
C PRO A 50 9.97 -3.17 -5.85
N VAL A 51 11.06 -3.84 -6.27
CA VAL A 51 11.22 -5.27 -6.01
C VAL A 51 11.19 -5.57 -4.51
N THR A 52 12.06 -4.91 -3.75
CA THR A 52 12.19 -5.15 -2.31
C THR A 52 10.94 -4.68 -1.57
N SER A 53 10.43 -3.49 -1.91
CA SER A 53 9.19 -2.97 -1.32
C SER A 53 8.00 -3.90 -1.53
N MET A 54 7.84 -4.50 -2.72
CA MET A 54 6.77 -5.48 -2.98
C MET A 54 6.93 -6.77 -2.19
N ILE A 55 8.17 -7.28 -2.07
CA ILE A 55 8.44 -8.47 -1.25
C ILE A 55 8.08 -8.22 0.22
N VAL A 56 8.52 -7.09 0.77
CA VAL A 56 8.22 -6.72 2.17
C VAL A 56 6.71 -6.62 2.40
N ILE A 57 5.98 -5.93 1.51
CA ILE A 57 4.52 -5.83 1.61
C ILE A 57 3.86 -7.21 1.53
N SER A 58 4.28 -8.06 0.59
CA SER A 58 3.74 -9.40 0.43
C SER A 58 3.92 -10.25 1.69
N ILE A 59 5.10 -10.19 2.30
CA ILE A 59 5.40 -10.90 3.55
C ILE A 59 4.53 -10.38 4.70
N ILE A 60 4.43 -9.06 4.86
CA ILE A 60 3.61 -8.44 5.92
C ILE A 60 2.14 -8.85 5.77
N ILE A 61 1.58 -8.72 4.57
CA ILE A 61 0.19 -9.12 4.29
C ILE A 61 0.01 -10.62 4.58
N SER A 62 0.93 -11.46 4.09
CA SER A 62 0.89 -12.90 4.33
C SER A 62 0.92 -13.24 5.81
N LEU A 63 1.78 -12.59 6.61
CA LEU A 63 1.86 -12.78 8.05
C LEU A 63 0.58 -12.34 8.77
N ILE A 64 0.02 -11.18 8.42
CA ILE A 64 -1.25 -10.68 8.98
C ILE A 64 -2.37 -11.67 8.65
N LEU A 65 -2.51 -12.07 7.39
CA LEU A 65 -3.55 -13.00 6.97
C LEU A 65 -3.39 -14.35 7.68
N ASN A 66 -2.16 -14.86 7.78
CA ASN A 66 -1.88 -16.10 8.49
C ASN A 66 -2.22 -15.98 9.98
N LEU A 67 -1.88 -14.87 10.65
CA LEU A 67 -2.16 -14.67 12.07
C LEU A 67 -3.66 -14.55 12.37
N PHE A 68 -4.44 -13.87 11.53
CA PHE A 68 -5.86 -13.61 11.78
C PHE A 68 -6.82 -14.64 11.16
N PHE A 69 -6.42 -15.33 10.09
CA PHE A 69 -7.29 -16.24 9.34
C PHE A 69 -6.86 -17.70 9.40
N ARG A 70 -5.67 -18.02 9.91
CA ARG A 70 -5.30 -19.41 10.19
C ARG A 70 -5.86 -19.79 11.56
N ARG A 71 -6.94 -20.59 11.52
CA ARG A 71 -7.45 -21.30 12.69
C ARG A 71 -6.50 -22.41 13.11
#